data_AF-A0A4P1S2L4-F1
#
_entry.id   AF-A0A4P1S2L4-F1
#
_cell.length_a   1.000
_cell.length_b   1.000
_cell.length_c   1.000
_cell.angle_alpha   90.00
_cell.angle_beta   90.00
_cell.angle_gamma   90.00
#
_symmetry.space_group_name_H-M   'P 1'
#
loop_
_entity.id
_entity.type
_entity.pdbx_description
1 polymer ?
#
loop_
_entity_poly.entity_id
_entity_poly.type
_entity_poly.pdbx_seq_one_letter_code
_entity_poly.pdbx_strand_id
1 'polypeptide(L)'
;MLAILATAALPMVRLSVKRKKEIQLHRALRQMRTAIDRYKDMTDRGIIPRGAPEAMGYPPDLETLVTGVRLLGTLTQKMKFLRRIPVDPMSGKAEWGLRSVQDDPDSTSWGGENVYDVYSESPGKALDGTEYSKW
;
A
#
# COMPACT_ATOMS: atom_id res chain seq x y z
N MET A 1 -40.13 -35.42 -8.98
CA MET A 1 -38.71 -35.18 -8.64
C MET A 1 -38.37 -33.75 -9.04
N LEU A 2 -38.53 -32.81 -8.10
CA LEU A 2 -38.20 -31.40 -8.26
C LEU A 2 -36.98 -31.10 -7.39
N ALA A 3 -36.13 -30.18 -7.85
CA ALA A 3 -34.95 -29.62 -7.19
C ALA A 3 -33.61 -30.39 -7.34
N ILE A 4 -33.08 -30.43 -8.57
CA ILE A 4 -31.64 -30.54 -8.81
C ILE A 4 -31.23 -29.43 -9.79
N LEU A 5 -31.25 -28.17 -9.32
CA LEU A 5 -30.75 -27.02 -10.08
C LEU A 5 -30.29 -25.88 -9.14
N ALA A 6 -29.87 -26.20 -7.91
CA ALA A 6 -29.43 -25.22 -6.93
C ALA A 6 -27.90 -25.05 -6.84
N THR A 7 -27.10 -25.80 -7.61
CA THR A 7 -25.65 -25.94 -7.36
C THR A 7 -24.70 -25.29 -8.38
N ALA A 8 -25.19 -24.77 -9.52
CA ALA A 8 -24.31 -24.26 -10.58
C ALA A 8 -23.95 -22.75 -10.50
N ALA A 9 -24.63 -21.94 -9.68
CA ALA A 9 -24.46 -20.48 -9.68
C ALA A 9 -23.45 -19.94 -8.64
N LEU A 10 -23.14 -20.69 -7.57
CA LEU A 10 -22.26 -20.25 -6.48
C LEU A 10 -20.79 -19.96 -6.88
N PRO A 11 -20.11 -20.73 -7.75
CA PRO A 11 -18.70 -20.46 -8.05
C PRO A 11 -18.48 -19.14 -8.80
N MET A 12 -19.44 -18.72 -9.64
CA MET A 12 -19.33 -17.47 -10.41
C MET A 12 -19.43 -16.21 -9.54
N VAL A 13 -20.25 -16.25 -8.48
CA VAL A 13 -20.40 -15.13 -7.53
C VAL A 13 -19.12 -14.93 -6.72
N ARG A 14 -18.53 -16.02 -6.21
CA ARG A 14 -17.26 -15.96 -5.44
C ARG A 14 -16.10 -15.42 -6.29
N LEU A 15 -16.01 -15.84 -7.55
CA LEU A 15 -15.03 -15.33 -8.51
C LEU A 15 -15.20 -13.83 -8.77
N SER A 16 -16.44 -13.38 -8.94
CA SER A 16 -16.75 -11.96 -9.17
C SER A 16 -16.38 -11.08 -7.98
N VAL A 17 -16.63 -11.54 -6.75
CA VAL A 17 -16.23 -10.84 -5.53
C VAL A 17 -14.70 -10.77 -5.41
N LYS A 18 -14.01 -11.89 -5.64
CA LYS A 18 -12.53 -11.95 -5.60
C LYS A 18 -11.92 -10.98 -6.61
N ARG A 19 -12.37 -10.99 -7.87
CA ARG A 19 -11.91 -10.05 -8.91
C ARG A 19 -12.13 -8.59 -8.51
N LYS A 20 -13.28 -8.26 -7.90
CA LYS A 20 -13.53 -6.89 -7.40
C LYS A 20 -12.54 -6.50 -6.30
N LYS A 21 -12.25 -7.40 -5.35
CA LYS A 21 -11.25 -7.17 -4.31
C LYS A 21 -9.85 -6.98 -4.88
N GLU A 22 -9.46 -7.77 -5.89
CA GLU A 22 -8.16 -7.63 -6.57
C GLU A 22 -8.01 -6.26 -7.27
N ILE A 23 -9.06 -5.79 -7.95
CA ILE A 23 -9.08 -4.44 -8.56
C ILE A 23 -8.94 -3.36 -7.48
N GLN A 24 -9.65 -3.53 -6.35
CA GLN A 24 -9.52 -2.61 -5.22
C GLN A 24 -8.12 -2.64 -4.60
N LEU A 25 -7.49 -3.81 -4.53
CA LEU A 25 -6.14 -3.98 -3.99
C LEU A 25 -5.12 -3.24 -4.86
N HIS A 26 -5.12 -3.47 -6.18
CA HIS A 26 -4.25 -2.73 -7.09
C HIS A 26 -4.47 -1.22 -7.02
N ARG A 27 -5.72 -0.76 -6.85
CA ARG A 27 -6.03 0.66 -6.68
C ARG A 27 -5.44 1.21 -5.38
N ALA A 28 -5.57 0.48 -4.28
CA ALA A 28 -5.02 0.86 -2.97
C ALA A 28 -3.48 0.90 -3.00
N LEU A 29 -2.84 -0.14 -3.53
CA LEU A 29 -1.38 -0.21 -3.71
C LEU A 29 -0.88 0.97 -4.55
N ARG A 30 -1.49 1.20 -5.72
CA ARG A 30 -1.12 2.34 -6.58
C ARG A 30 -1.27 3.67 -5.86
N GLN A 31 -2.36 3.87 -5.13
CA GLN A 31 -2.60 5.10 -4.38
C GLN A 31 -1.50 5.34 -3.34
N MET A 32 -1.11 4.31 -2.58
CA MET A 32 -0.07 4.43 -1.56
C MET A 32 1.32 4.61 -2.17
N ARG A 33 1.70 3.79 -3.16
CA ARG A 33 2.97 3.92 -3.89
C ARG A 33 3.14 5.31 -4.51
N THR A 34 2.10 5.82 -5.17
CA THR A 34 2.11 7.19 -5.72
C THR A 34 2.29 8.25 -4.63
N ALA A 35 1.74 8.04 -3.42
CA ALA A 35 1.93 8.97 -2.31
C ALA A 35 3.36 8.93 -1.77
N ILE A 36 3.96 7.74 -1.66
CA ILE A 36 5.36 7.53 -1.29
C ILE A 36 6.28 8.19 -2.32
N ASP A 37 6.06 7.94 -3.62
CA ASP A 37 6.85 8.53 -4.70
C ASP A 37 6.80 10.06 -4.68
N ARG A 38 5.61 10.63 -4.43
CA ARG A 38 5.45 12.09 -4.29
C ARG A 38 6.15 12.65 -3.06
N TYR A 39 6.21 11.89 -1.96
CA TYR A 39 7.00 12.29 -0.80
C TYR A 39 8.47 12.37 -1.17
N LYS A 40 9.00 11.30 -1.78
CA LYS A 40 10.40 11.22 -2.21
C LYS A 40 10.78 12.34 -3.17
N ASP A 41 9.96 12.60 -4.19
CA ASP A 41 10.17 13.69 -5.15
C ASP A 41 10.21 15.07 -4.47
N MET A 42 9.33 15.33 -3.49
CA MET A 42 9.32 16.59 -2.74
C MET A 42 10.54 16.74 -1.83
N THR A 43 11.01 15.64 -1.26
CA THR A 43 12.25 15.60 -0.48
C THR A 43 13.47 15.89 -1.36
N ASP A 44 13.57 15.25 -2.52
CA ASP A 44 14.71 15.41 -3.43
C ASP A 44 14.76 16.82 -4.05
N ARG A 45 13.60 17.47 -4.19
CA ARG A 45 13.50 18.89 -4.58
C ARG A 45 13.81 19.87 -3.45
N GLY A 46 14.02 19.40 -2.22
CA GLY A 46 14.24 20.26 -1.06
C GLY A 46 13.01 21.07 -0.65
N ILE A 47 11.81 20.61 -0.98
CA ILE A 47 10.55 21.26 -0.60
C ILE A 47 10.14 20.85 0.82
N ILE A 48 10.40 19.60 1.19
CA ILE A 48 10.24 19.08 2.57
C ILE A 48 11.60 18.63 3.12
N PRO A 49 11.77 18.58 4.46
CA PRO A 49 13.00 18.09 5.07
C PRO A 49 13.28 16.65 4.65
N ARG A 50 14.56 16.33 4.41
CA ARG A 50 14.99 14.96 4.06
C ARG A 50 14.83 13.94 5.21
N GLY A 51 14.65 14.42 6.44
CA GLY A 51 14.57 13.56 7.61
C GLY A 51 15.93 12.94 7.93
N ALA A 52 15.89 11.74 8.49
CA ALA A 52 17.10 11.01 8.87
C ALA A 52 17.86 10.53 7.61
N PRO A 53 19.21 10.51 7.62
CA PRO A 53 20.01 10.06 6.48
C PRO A 53 19.64 8.65 5.99
N GLU A 54 19.36 7.74 6.92
CA GLU A 54 18.95 6.35 6.67
C GLU A 54 17.60 6.23 5.95
N ALA A 55 16.72 7.23 6.08
CA ALA A 55 15.44 7.23 5.39
C ALA A 55 15.59 7.47 3.89
N MET A 56 16.76 7.93 3.42
CA MET A 56 17.04 8.27 2.02
C MET A 56 16.00 9.19 1.36
N GLY A 57 15.27 9.96 2.15
CA GLY A 57 14.21 10.85 1.72
C GLY A 57 12.85 10.19 1.45
N TYR A 58 12.68 8.93 1.83
CA TYR A 58 11.39 8.26 1.94
C TYR A 58 10.73 8.56 3.29
N PRO A 59 9.39 8.41 3.41
CA PRO A 59 8.72 8.60 4.69
C PRO A 59 9.14 7.50 5.68
N PRO A 60 9.27 7.81 6.98
CA PRO A 60 9.61 6.80 8.01
C PRO A 60 8.47 5.81 8.25
N ASP A 61 7.23 6.24 8.06
CA ASP A 61 6.02 5.44 8.27
C ASP A 61 4.87 5.93 7.38
N LEU A 62 3.81 5.12 7.24
CA LEU A 62 2.61 5.49 6.47
C LEU A 62 1.78 6.61 7.13
N GLU A 63 1.88 6.79 8.44
CA GLU A 63 1.15 7.82 9.17
C GLU A 63 1.64 9.22 8.80
N THR A 64 2.94 9.37 8.52
CA THR A 64 3.58 10.59 8.03
C THR A 64 2.92 11.10 6.74
N LEU A 65 2.48 10.20 5.86
CA LEU A 65 1.78 10.56 4.62
C LEU A 65 0.40 11.16 4.89
N VAL A 66 -0.25 10.82 6.01
CA VAL A 66 -1.59 11.29 6.39
C VAL A 66 -1.54 12.54 7.27
N THR A 67 -0.67 12.55 8.28
CA THR A 67 -0.47 13.68 9.18
C THR A 67 0.12 14.89 8.44
N GLY A 68 1.01 14.59 7.49
CA GLY A 68 1.64 15.55 6.59
C GLY A 68 2.88 16.20 7.20
N VAL A 69 3.79 16.59 6.31
CA VAL A 69 5.10 17.17 6.67
C VAL A 69 5.11 18.66 6.41
N ARG A 70 5.82 19.40 7.27
CA ARG A 70 6.00 20.85 7.14
C ARG A 70 6.87 21.17 5.92
N LEU A 71 6.44 22.15 5.14
CA LEU A 71 7.20 22.65 4.00
C LEU A 71 8.38 23.53 4.48
N LEU A 72 9.55 23.32 3.90
CA LEU A 72 10.72 24.18 4.12
C LEU A 72 10.41 25.61 3.67
N GLY A 73 10.89 26.60 4.42
CA GLY A 73 10.61 28.01 4.17
C GLY A 73 9.22 28.50 4.60
N THR A 74 8.35 27.63 5.14
CA THR A 74 7.05 28.02 5.71
C THR A 74 7.00 27.75 7.21
N LEU A 75 6.23 28.54 7.96
CA LEU A 75 6.08 28.36 9.41
C LEU A 75 4.92 27.43 9.79
N THR A 76 3.86 27.37 8.98
CA THR A 76 2.60 26.72 9.35
C THR A 76 2.06 25.74 8.32
N GLN A 77 2.58 25.76 7.08
CA GLN A 77 2.00 24.96 6.02
C GLN A 77 2.53 23.52 6.07
N LYS A 78 1.59 22.58 6.18
CA LYS A 78 1.86 21.14 6.08
C LYS A 78 1.29 20.60 4.78
N MET A 79 2.05 19.73 4.12
CA MET A 79 1.62 19.00 2.95
C MET A 79 1.30 17.55 3.31
N LYS A 80 0.10 17.11 2.94
CA LYS A 80 -0.38 15.73 3.13
C LYS A 80 -0.36 14.99 1.80
N PHE A 81 0.04 13.73 1.82
CA PHE A 81 0.19 12.89 0.64
C PHE A 81 -0.97 11.88 0.51
N LEU A 82 -1.54 11.46 1.64
CA LEU A 82 -2.72 10.61 1.71
C LEU A 82 -3.83 11.27 2.54
N ARG A 83 -5.09 11.01 2.15
CA ARG A 83 -6.27 11.42 2.94
C ARG A 83 -6.49 10.51 4.15
N ARG A 84 -6.17 9.23 3.97
CA ARG A 84 -6.19 8.15 4.96
C ARG A 84 -5.41 6.96 4.39
N ILE A 85 -4.93 6.08 5.25
CA ILE A 85 -4.40 4.77 4.84
C ILE A 85 -5.60 3.93 4.35
N PRO A 86 -5.57 3.39 3.11
CA PRO A 86 -6.63 2.53 2.62
C PRO A 86 -6.66 1.20 3.38
N VAL A 87 -7.85 0.61 3.46
CA VAL A 87 -8.03 -0.75 4.00
C VAL A 87 -7.65 -1.76 2.91
N ASP A 88 -6.85 -2.76 3.25
CA ASP A 88 -6.58 -3.89 2.35
C ASP A 88 -7.89 -4.68 2.14
N PRO A 89 -8.41 -4.76 0.90
CA PRO A 89 -9.66 -5.46 0.61
C PRO A 89 -9.56 -6.99 0.78
N MET A 90 -8.34 -7.53 0.85
CA MET A 90 -8.08 -8.95 1.07
C MET A 90 -8.16 -9.31 2.55
N SER A 91 -7.43 -8.60 3.41
CA SER A 91 -7.44 -8.82 4.88
C SER A 91 -8.62 -8.15 5.59
N GLY A 92 -9.19 -7.08 5.00
CA GLY A 92 -10.23 -6.25 5.62
C GLY A 92 -9.70 -5.27 6.66
N LYS A 93 -8.38 -5.14 6.81
CA LYS A 93 -7.73 -4.26 7.78
C LYS A 93 -6.83 -3.22 7.08
N ALA A 94 -6.53 -2.12 7.75
CA ALA A 94 -5.57 -1.14 7.26
C ALA A 94 -4.12 -1.52 7.67
N GLU A 95 -3.81 -2.81 7.64
CA GLU A 95 -2.50 -3.40 7.93
C GLU A 95 -1.84 -3.75 6.61
N TRP A 96 -0.63 -3.24 6.38
CA TRP A 96 0.13 -3.40 5.14
C TRP A 96 1.56 -3.79 5.49
N GLY A 97 2.09 -4.76 4.74
CA GLY A 97 3.51 -5.07 4.79
C GLY A 97 4.30 -3.93 4.17
N LEU A 98 5.42 -3.58 4.79
CA LEU A 98 6.28 -2.48 4.38
C LEU A 98 7.61 -3.03 3.87
N ARG A 99 8.26 -2.30 2.97
CA ARG A 99 9.63 -2.58 2.53
C ARG A 99 10.43 -1.29 2.59
N SER A 100 11.66 -1.38 3.10
CA SER A 100 12.66 -0.33 3.06
C SER A 100 13.40 -0.37 1.74
N VAL A 101 13.96 0.76 1.31
CA VAL A 101 14.83 0.81 0.11
C VAL A 101 16.11 -0.02 0.27
N GLN A 102 16.53 -0.29 1.51
CA GLN A 102 17.68 -1.11 1.85
C GLN A 102 17.37 -2.61 1.90
N ASP A 103 16.10 -3.00 1.89
CA ASP A 103 15.71 -4.41 1.95
C ASP A 103 16.02 -5.11 0.62
N ASP A 104 16.37 -6.40 0.70
CA ASP A 104 16.51 -7.24 -0.50
C ASP A 104 15.18 -7.31 -1.29
N PRO A 105 15.22 -7.46 -2.63
CA PRO A 105 14.01 -7.52 -3.47
C PRO A 105 13.02 -8.62 -3.04
N ASP A 106 13.56 -9.71 -2.50
CA ASP A 106 12.81 -10.89 -2.04
C ASP A 106 12.59 -10.91 -0.52
N SER A 107 12.97 -9.84 0.20
CA SER A 107 12.78 -9.76 1.64
C SER A 107 11.29 -9.68 2.00
N THR A 108 10.90 -10.50 2.98
CA THR A 108 9.57 -10.48 3.60
C THR A 108 9.58 -9.79 4.96
N SER A 109 10.73 -9.27 5.39
CA SER A 109 10.90 -8.52 6.63
C SER A 109 11.26 -7.07 6.32
N TRP A 110 10.64 -6.16 7.04
CA TRP A 110 10.88 -4.73 6.93
C TRP A 110 12.06 -4.30 7.81
N GLY A 111 13.06 -3.65 7.22
CA GLY A 111 14.23 -3.13 7.95
C GLY A 111 13.92 -1.97 8.91
N GLY A 112 12.81 -1.26 8.71
CA GLY A 112 12.34 -0.22 9.63
C GLY A 112 12.91 1.18 9.39
N GLU A 113 13.79 1.35 8.41
CA GLU A 113 14.46 2.62 8.12
C GLU A 113 13.56 3.59 7.35
N ASN A 114 12.67 3.07 6.50
CA ASN A 114 11.76 3.87 5.68
C ASN A 114 10.67 3.01 5.03
N VAL A 115 9.67 3.68 4.46
CA VAL A 115 8.67 3.05 3.59
C VAL A 115 8.97 3.39 2.14
N TYR A 116 9.62 2.46 1.46
CA TYR A 116 9.86 2.47 0.01
C TYR A 116 8.70 1.84 -0.75
N ASP A 117 8.24 0.67 -0.29
CA ASP A 117 7.13 -0.05 -0.92
C ASP A 117 6.16 -0.63 0.12
N VAL A 118 4.96 -0.96 -0.33
CA VAL A 118 3.88 -1.57 0.45
C VAL A 118 3.27 -2.76 -0.27
N TYR A 119 2.86 -3.78 0.48
CA TYR A 119 2.21 -4.98 -0.05
C TYR A 119 1.12 -5.51 0.90
N SER A 120 0.22 -6.35 0.38
CA SER A 120 -0.83 -6.97 1.21
C SER A 120 -0.25 -8.10 2.07
N GLU A 121 -0.59 -8.11 3.36
CA GLU A 121 -0.24 -9.19 4.29
C GLU A 121 -1.15 -10.42 4.15
N SER A 122 -2.13 -10.38 3.24
CA SER A 122 -3.02 -11.51 3.03
C SER A 122 -2.25 -12.73 2.50
N PRO A 123 -2.33 -13.91 3.14
CA PRO A 123 -1.64 -15.13 2.68
C PRO A 123 -2.29 -15.74 1.42
N GLY A 124 -3.25 -15.03 0.82
CA GLY A 124 -3.99 -15.51 -0.34
C GLY A 124 -3.20 -15.39 -1.65
N LYS A 125 -3.68 -16.13 -2.65
CA LYS A 125 -3.24 -16.00 -4.04
C LYS A 125 -4.33 -15.37 -4.88
N ALA A 126 -3.91 -14.58 -5.86
CA ALA A 126 -4.73 -13.99 -6.87
C ALA A 126 -5.36 -15.04 -7.80
N LEU A 127 -6.24 -14.60 -8.69
CA LEU A 127 -6.86 -15.45 -9.70
C LEU A 127 -5.87 -16.02 -10.72
N ASP A 128 -4.74 -15.36 -10.93
CA ASP A 128 -3.65 -15.81 -11.81
C ASP A 128 -2.62 -16.70 -11.09
N GLY A 129 -2.78 -16.93 -9.78
CA GLY A 129 -1.88 -17.74 -8.96
C GLY A 129 -0.76 -16.95 -8.26
N THR A 130 -0.61 -15.66 -8.54
CA THR A 130 0.39 -14.79 -7.87
C THR A 130 0.00 -14.55 -6.41
N GLU A 131 0.97 -14.48 -5.51
CA GLU A 131 0.72 -14.12 -4.11
C GLU A 131 0.46 -12.61 -3.98
N TYR A 132 -0.49 -12.21 -3.14
CA TYR A 132 -0.80 -10.78 -2.98
C TYR A 132 0.35 -9.96 -2.38
N SER A 133 1.28 -10.61 -1.69
CA SER A 133 2.51 -10.01 -1.17
C SER A 133 3.54 -9.67 -2.26
N LYS A 134 3.36 -10.19 -3.48
CA LYS A 134 4.23 -9.95 -4.66
C LYS A 134 3.67 -8.89 -5.60
N TRP A 135 2.51 -8.32 -5.29
CA TRP A 135 1.85 -7.29 -6.09
C TRP A 135 2.31 -5.89 -5.75
#